data_AF-H3DQI6-F1
#
_entry.id   AF-H3DQI6-F1
#
_cell.length_a   1.000
_cell.length_b   1.000
_cell.length_c   1.000
_cell.angle_alpha   90.00
_cell.angle_beta   90.00
_cell.angle_gamma   90.00
#
_symmetry.space_group_name_H-M   'P 1'
#
loop_
_entity.id
_entity.type
_entity.pdbx_description
1 polymer ?
#
loop_
_entity_poly.entity_id
_entity_poly.type
_entity_poly.pdbx_seq_one_letter_code
_entity_poly.pdbx_strand_id
1 'polypeptide(L)'
;MYAFPQIYIPPPAVQEAESLSIAPDIFYFLKLLEETGIFVVPGSGFFQRQGTYHFRMTILPSPDKLKILLQKLKEFHLHFLEAYSQGAPQMSGSNPEQPSAISKQPD
;
A
#
# COMPACT_ATOMS: atom_id res chain seq x y z
N MET A 1 8.91 -4.78 22.23
CA MET A 1 7.44 -4.54 22.22
C MET A 1 6.98 -4.20 20.80
N TYR A 2 6.89 -5.20 19.93
CA TYR A 2 6.44 -5.02 18.56
C TYR A 2 5.28 -5.99 18.30
N ALA A 3 4.32 -5.55 17.51
CA ALA A 3 3.32 -6.42 16.91
C ALA A 3 3.67 -6.62 15.43
N PHE A 4 3.35 -7.81 14.91
CA PHE A 4 3.57 -8.16 13.51
C PHE A 4 2.29 -8.76 12.89
N PRO A 5 1.20 -7.96 12.81
CA PRO A 5 -0.06 -8.40 12.23
C PRO A 5 0.09 -8.80 10.76
N GLN A 6 -0.63 -9.85 10.39
CA GLN A 6 -0.86 -10.22 9.00
C GLN A 6 -2.02 -9.39 8.44
N ILE A 7 -1.88 -8.95 7.19
CA ILE A 7 -2.95 -8.33 6.41
C ILE A 7 -3.29 -9.22 5.22
N TYR A 8 -4.58 -9.26 4.89
CA TYR A 8 -5.08 -9.92 3.70
C TYR A 8 -5.35 -8.85 2.65
N ILE A 9 -4.56 -8.88 1.58
CA ILE A 9 -4.65 -7.91 0.50
C ILE A 9 -5.50 -8.54 -0.62
N PRO A 10 -6.57 -7.88 -1.08
CA PRO A 10 -7.39 -8.39 -2.17
C PRO A 10 -6.59 -8.59 -3.47
N PRO A 11 -6.90 -9.59 -4.31
CA PRO A 11 -6.19 -9.83 -5.56
C PRO A 11 -6.08 -8.61 -6.49
N PRO A 12 -7.10 -7.74 -6.64
CA PRO A 12 -6.98 -6.54 -7.46
C PRO A 12 -5.88 -5.58 -6.99
N ALA A 13 -5.71 -5.41 -5.67
CA ALA A 13 -4.64 -4.60 -5.11
C ALA A 13 -3.25 -5.23 -5.30
N VAL A 14 -3.17 -6.57 -5.25
CA VAL A 14 -1.92 -7.29 -5.56
C VAL A 14 -1.51 -7.05 -7.02
N GLN A 15 -2.46 -7.13 -7.95
CA GLN A 15 -2.21 -6.88 -9.38
C GLN A 15 -1.76 -5.43 -9.63
N GLU A 16 -2.37 -4.46 -8.97
CA GLU A 16 -1.94 -3.06 -9.06
C GLU A 16 -0.51 -2.89 -8.54
N ALA A 17 -0.18 -3.48 -7.39
CA ALA A 17 1.17 -3.44 -6.84
C ALA A 17 2.20 -4.07 -7.80
N GLU A 18 1.87 -5.21 -8.41
CA GLU A 18 2.69 -5.86 -9.44
C GLU A 18 2.87 -4.98 -10.69
N SER A 19 1.82 -4.29 -11.14
CA SER A 19 1.90 -3.36 -12.27
C SER A 19 2.85 -2.18 -12.00
N LEU A 20 2.96 -1.78 -10.73
CA LEU A 20 3.87 -0.75 -10.25
C LEU A 20 5.26 -1.30 -9.88
N SER A 21 5.50 -2.60 -10.07
CA SER A 21 6.76 -3.28 -9.72
C SER A 21 7.15 -3.13 -8.24
N ILE A 22 6.16 -3.05 -7.35
CA ILE A 22 6.37 -2.97 -5.89
C ILE A 22 5.67 -4.11 -5.17
N ALA A 23 6.19 -4.49 -4.01
CA ALA A 23 5.57 -5.55 -3.21
C ALA A 23 4.18 -5.11 -2.69
N PRO A 24 3.17 -6.00 -2.62
CA PRO A 24 1.82 -5.63 -2.20
C PRO A 24 1.74 -5.01 -0.79
N ASP A 25 2.62 -5.44 0.12
CA ASP A 25 2.70 -4.86 1.45
C ASP A 25 3.28 -3.43 1.46
N ILE A 26 4.23 -3.14 0.57
CA ILE A 26 4.75 -1.79 0.33
C ILE A 26 3.63 -0.92 -0.26
N PHE A 27 2.89 -1.43 -1.24
CA PHE A 27 1.77 -0.70 -1.83
C PHE A 27 0.71 -0.32 -0.78
N TYR A 28 0.24 -1.29 0.01
CA TYR A 28 -0.69 -1.04 1.11
C TYR A 28 -0.14 0.00 2.10
N PHE A 29 1.14 -0.10 2.43
CA PHE A 29 1.79 0.83 3.36
C PHE A 29 1.89 2.26 2.80
N LEU A 30 2.24 2.43 1.53
CA LEU A 30 2.29 3.75 0.89
C LEU A 30 0.92 4.42 0.91
N LYS A 31 -0.15 3.69 0.58
CA LYS A 31 -1.53 4.19 0.68
C LYS A 31 -1.91 4.58 2.11
N LEU A 32 -1.56 3.75 3.10
CA LEU A 32 -1.79 4.07 4.52
C LEU A 32 -1.09 5.36 4.92
N LEU A 33 0.16 5.54 4.50
CA LEU A 33 0.96 6.71 4.82
C LEU A 33 0.38 7.97 4.17
N GLU A 34 0.01 7.90 2.90
CA GLU A 34 -0.58 9.02 2.14
C GLU A 34 -1.93 9.47 2.74
N GLU A 35 -2.79 8.54 3.14
CA GLU A 35 -4.13 8.87 3.66
C GLU A 35 -4.13 9.28 5.13
N THR A 36 -3.31 8.63 5.96
CA THR A 36 -3.42 8.78 7.42
C THR A 36 -2.23 9.49 8.07
N GLY A 37 -1.10 9.59 7.36
CA GLY A 37 0.19 10.04 7.91
C GLY A 37 0.84 9.02 8.86
N ILE A 38 0.31 7.80 8.98
CA ILE A 38 0.86 6.77 9.87
C ILE A 38 1.99 6.03 9.18
N PHE A 39 3.18 6.07 9.81
CA PHE A 39 4.33 5.29 9.37
C PHE A 39 4.42 3.97 10.14
N VAL A 40 4.48 2.85 9.41
CA VAL A 40 4.75 1.50 9.92
C VAL A 40 5.85 0.87 9.05
N VAL A 41 6.47 -0.22 9.51
CA VAL A 41 7.50 -0.88 8.71
C VAL A 41 6.89 -2.07 7.95
N PRO A 42 6.95 -2.12 6.60
CA PRO A 42 6.38 -3.21 5.83
C PRO A 42 7.12 -4.54 6.09
N GLY A 43 6.39 -5.64 5.95
CA GLY A 43 6.88 -7.00 6.19
C GLY A 43 7.93 -7.49 5.19
N SER A 44 7.95 -6.93 3.98
CA SER A 44 8.88 -7.27 2.89
C SER A 44 10.34 -7.00 3.23
N GLY A 45 10.63 -6.12 4.19
CA GLY A 45 11.97 -5.95 4.76
C GLY A 45 12.38 -7.04 5.76
N PHE A 46 11.49 -8.00 6.05
CA PHE A 46 11.69 -9.08 7.02
C PHE A 46 11.45 -10.46 6.38
N PHE A 47 11.80 -11.53 7.10
CA PHE A 47 11.51 -12.90 6.69
C PHE A 47 10.02 -13.23 6.90
N GLN A 48 9.17 -12.86 5.94
CA GLN A 48 7.76 -13.28 5.88
C GLN A 48 7.57 -14.48 4.93
N ARG A 49 6.52 -15.29 5.17
CA ARG A 49 6.20 -16.42 4.30
C ARG A 49 5.69 -15.91 2.95
N GLN A 50 6.02 -16.62 1.86
CA GLN A 50 5.51 -16.28 0.54
C GLN A 50 3.97 -16.33 0.53
N GLY A 51 3.35 -15.35 -0.13
CA GLY A 51 1.89 -15.21 -0.18
C GLY A 51 1.24 -14.65 1.09
N THR A 52 2.05 -14.24 2.08
CA THR A 52 1.56 -13.54 3.28
C THR A 52 2.17 -12.15 3.36
N TYR A 53 1.38 -11.20 3.83
CA TYR A 53 1.76 -9.80 3.91
C TYR A 53 1.60 -9.34 5.35
N HIS A 54 2.61 -8.64 5.85
CA HIS A 54 2.65 -8.19 7.24
C HIS A 54 3.13 -6.75 7.34
N PHE A 55 2.94 -6.17 8.52
CA PHE A 55 3.64 -4.94 8.89
C PHE A 55 4.04 -5.00 10.35
N ARG A 56 5.11 -4.29 10.72
CA ARG A 56 5.55 -4.11 12.10
C ARG A 56 5.05 -2.79 12.63
N MET A 57 4.41 -2.84 13.80
CA MET A 57 4.05 -1.64 14.56
C MET A 57 4.59 -1.71 16.00
N THR A 58 4.81 -0.53 16.60
CA THR A 58 5.19 -0.41 18.01
C THR A 58 3.94 -0.25 18.88
N ILE A 59 3.97 -0.90 20.05
CA ILE A 59 2.94 -0.74 21.10
C ILE A 59 3.45 0.12 22.27
N LEU A 60 4.53 0.87 22.04
CA LEU A 60 5.16 1.76 23.02
C LEU A 60 4.36 3.04 23.32
N PRO A 61 3.55 3.62 22.39
CA PRO A 61 2.74 4.78 22.73
C PRO A 61 1.78 4.51 23.88
N SER A 62 1.35 5.57 24.58
CA SER A 62 0.32 5.45 25.62
C SER A 62 -0.99 4.85 25.05
N PRO A 63 -1.80 4.18 25.89
CA PRO A 63 -3.04 3.55 25.43
C PRO A 63 -3.97 4.47 24.64
N ASP A 64 -4.07 5.75 25.00
CA ASP A 64 -4.94 6.70 24.29
C ASP A 64 -4.40 7.05 22.90
N LYS A 65 -3.09 7.24 22.76
CA LYS A 65 -2.46 7.44 21.43
C LYS A 65 -2.58 6.18 20.59
N LEU A 66 -2.44 5.01 21.19
CA LEU A 66 -2.58 3.73 20.51
C LEU A 66 -4.01 3.52 20.01
N LYS A 67 -5.04 3.87 20.79
CA LYS A 67 -6.45 3.84 20.36
C LYS A 67 -6.69 4.70 19.12
N ILE A 68 -6.15 5.92 19.09
CA ILE A 68 -6.28 6.83 17.94
C ILE A 68 -5.60 6.23 16.70
N LEU A 69 -4.40 5.68 16.86
CA LEU A 69 -3.67 5.03 15.76
C LEU A 69 -4.45 3.84 15.22
N LEU A 70 -4.93 2.95 16.09
CA LEU A 70 -5.69 1.76 15.71
C LEU A 70 -7.03 2.12 15.04
N GLN A 71 -7.68 3.20 15.48
CA GLN A 71 -8.92 3.67 14.87
C GLN A 71 -8.68 4.15 13.43
N LYS A 72 -7.66 5.00 13.21
CA LYS A 72 -7.28 5.46 11.87
C LYS A 72 -6.87 4.30 10.96
N LEU A 73 -6.09 3.35 11.50
CA LEU A 73 -5.68 2.17 10.76
C LEU A 73 -6.88 1.30 10.36
N LYS A 74 -7.86 1.15 11.25
CA LYS A 74 -9.11 0.43 10.96
C LYS A 74 -9.91 1.11 9.85
N GLU A 75 -10.11 2.42 9.95
CA GLU A 75 -10.86 3.20 8.96
C GLU A 75 -10.21 3.09 7.58
N PHE A 76 -8.90 3.30 7.50
CA PHE A 76 -8.12 3.09 6.29
C PHE A 76 -8.28 1.66 5.75
N HIS A 77 -8.10 0.64 6.61
CA HIS A 77 -8.15 -0.75 6.17
C HIS A 77 -9.50 -1.11 5.57
N LEU A 78 -10.61 -0.66 6.19
CA LEU A 78 -11.95 -0.91 5.68
C LEU A 78 -12.19 -0.20 4.34
N HIS A 79 -11.77 1.06 4.22
CA HIS A 79 -11.87 1.83 2.98
C HIS A 79 -11.04 1.19 1.85
N PHE A 80 -9.81 0.78 2.15
CA PHE A 80 -8.95 0.05 1.22
C PHE A 80 -9.62 -1.25 0.76
N LEU A 81 -10.15 -2.05 1.69
CA LEU A 81 -10.85 -3.27 1.32
C LEU A 81 -12.05 -2.98 0.43
N GLU A 82 -12.88 -1.99 0.74
CA GLU A 82 -14.03 -1.61 -0.08
C GLU A 82 -13.62 -1.20 -1.50
N ALA A 83 -12.61 -0.34 -1.63
CA ALA A 83 -12.07 0.14 -2.91
C ALA A 83 -11.57 -1.00 -3.81
N TYR A 84 -11.06 -2.08 -3.22
CA TYR A 84 -10.55 -3.25 -3.93
C TYR A 84 -11.48 -4.48 -3.90
N SER A 85 -12.65 -4.39 -3.25
CA SER A 85 -13.67 -5.45 -3.21
C SER A 85 -14.70 -5.28 -4.33
N GLN A 86 -15.03 -4.04 -4.68
CA GLN A 86 -15.82 -3.71 -5.86
C GLN A 86 -14.85 -3.61 -7.03
N GLY A 87 -14.96 -4.49 -8.03
CA GLY A 87 -13.97 -4.61 -9.11
C GLY A 87 -13.59 -3.25 -9.73
N ALA A 88 -12.34 -2.83 -9.47
CA ALA A 88 -11.61 -1.69 -10.03
C ALA A 88 -12.30 -0.30 -9.92
N PRO A 89 -11.73 0.66 -9.17
CA PRO A 89 -12.03 2.07 -9.40
C PRO A 89 -11.35 2.53 -10.69
N GLN A 90 -12.16 3.16 -11.55
CA GLN A 90 -11.71 3.88 -12.74
C GLN A 90 -10.65 4.92 -12.37
N MET A 91 -9.49 4.85 -13.02
CA MET A 91 -8.49 5.91 -13.01
C MET A 91 -9.08 7.18 -13.66
N SER A 92 -9.55 8.14 -12.87
CA SER A 92 -9.80 9.52 -13.33
C SER A 92 -8.55 10.36 -13.12
N GLY A 93 -7.77 10.54 -14.18
CA GLY A 93 -6.60 11.39 -14.22
C GLY A 93 -6.08 11.58 -15.64
N SER A 94 -6.85 12.28 -16.47
CA SER A 94 -6.39 12.99 -17.68
C SER A 94 -5.13 13.82 -17.35
N ASN A 95 -4.06 13.81 -18.15
CA ASN A 95 -4.07 14.32 -19.53
C ASN A 95 -2.90 13.74 -20.37
N PRO A 96 -3.01 13.75 -21.71
CA PRO A 96 -2.06 13.16 -22.65
C PRO A 96 -1.01 14.17 -23.11
N GLU A 97 0.22 13.71 -23.36
CA GLU A 97 1.14 14.34 -24.32
C GLU A 97 2.34 13.41 -24.58
N GLN A 98 2.23 12.60 -25.64
CA GLN A 98 3.40 12.29 -26.45
C GLN A 98 3.59 13.44 -27.45
N PRO A 99 4.84 13.79 -27.76
CA PRO A 99 5.20 13.81 -29.16
C PRO A 99 6.33 12.83 -29.46
N SER A 100 6.11 12.10 -30.55
CA SER A 100 7.10 11.37 -31.31
C SER A 100 8.28 12.26 -31.75
N ALA A 101 9.49 11.73 -31.61
CA ALA A 101 10.63 12.17 -32.43
C ALA A 101 11.44 10.96 -32.87
N ILE A 102 11.18 10.58 -34.11
CA ILE A 102 11.93 9.64 -34.94
C ILE A 102 13.28 10.27 -35.32
N SER A 103 14.31 9.42 -35.39
CA SER A 103 15.50 9.53 -36.27
C SER A 103 16.59 10.54 -35.89
N LYS A 104 17.78 10.02 -35.49
CA LYS A 104 18.95 9.84 -36.38
C LYS A 104 20.19 9.40 -35.57
N GLN A 105 20.72 8.21 -35.86
CA GLN A 105 22.19 8.01 -35.84
C GLN A 105 22.80 8.89 -36.93
N PRO A 106 24.07 9.31 -36.78
CA PRO A 106 25.08 8.67 -37.64
C PRO A 106 26.48 8.51 -37.01
N ASP A 107 27.19 7.54 -37.61
CA ASP A 107 28.63 7.26 -37.71
C ASP A 107 29.49 7.02 -36.45
#